data_AF-A0A8J7CAC1-F1
#
_entry.id   AF-A0A8J7CAC1-F1
#
_cell.length_a   1.000
_cell.length_b   1.000
_cell.length_c   1.000
_cell.angle_alpha   90.00
_cell.angle_beta   90.00
_cell.angle_gamma   90.00
#
_symmetry.space_group_name_H-M   'P 1'
#
loop_
_entity.id
_entity.type
_entity.pdbx_description
1 polymer ?
#
loop_
_entity_poly.entity_id
_entity_poly.type
_entity_poly.pdbx_seq_one_letter_code
_entity_poly.pdbx_strand_id
1 'polypeptide(L)'
;MSDNALENLRQIFQDQPELLKVIELGDIESKKLVDVFRESNELFATPVNLYVTGRTGAGKTSLGNCLLEEVKMKSTGYMDCTDSVGFFKLASNLCYFDLPGAGSDGNFENINRAVLLVPQLDEKDIDIITIEEFKKIDYSTPVEEIEIIKVEEWQSEAKQKEVQPDVILYVIAPHMQFLRDDQRYLCDLLKSQLKYYHRNKVVFALNIFSHEKTGEVKHTEQNLEDVKSKITTIFKNVYATKENPPIFEFDAKTGKGVNEITSYICQILPKEKLGNIQQVLRSDLKEFAQKQRSIHYQQTLISIASRLAGYKVDQKAGNQEDLIQVAASAVCSYGVKTFKNQEEIAQIKAELNKIIEDAAMEIKESQTNDIKVIKNITESKEITKERPIIKQEIITDYIEVNEIKVKKLNPFKKVVNTVTTFIGVGKVFEDKIIAEKVKKPIERLETRFLGYEKEVIDTVEAVVGQVEEIVGKEYLQGGYPVIKLILALGRGIQAYCTNSKCSLQDCISEAEVYVECKLAHVEAEIKQLLESIPTQNIEQKLIQIIERELLR
;
A
#
# COMPACT_ATOMS: atom_id res chain seq x y z
N MET A 1 4.68 13.57 9.40
CA MET A 1 3.49 13.48 8.50
C MET A 1 3.11 14.84 7.90
N SER A 2 3.16 14.96 6.58
CA SER A 2 2.44 15.97 5.77
C SER A 2 1.06 15.42 5.37
N ASP A 3 0.10 16.26 4.95
CA ASP A 3 -1.17 15.75 4.40
C ASP A 3 -0.95 14.95 3.09
N ASN A 4 0.13 15.26 2.37
CA ASN A 4 0.62 14.47 1.25
C ASN A 4 0.94 13.01 1.61
N ALA A 5 1.12 12.62 2.88
CA ALA A 5 1.45 11.22 3.21
C ALA A 5 0.37 10.24 2.75
N LEU A 6 -0.92 10.55 2.98
CA LEU A 6 -2.04 9.72 2.52
C LEU A 6 -2.19 9.76 0.99
N GLU A 7 -1.85 10.89 0.36
CA GLU A 7 -1.93 11.06 -1.10
C GLU A 7 -0.77 10.36 -1.82
N ASN A 8 0.43 10.36 -1.24
CA ASN A 8 1.57 9.54 -1.66
C ASN A 8 1.22 8.04 -1.56
N LEU A 9 0.50 7.62 -0.51
CA LEU A 9 0.02 6.24 -0.41
C LEU A 9 -1.04 5.93 -1.49
N ARG A 10 -1.98 6.84 -1.78
CA ARG A 10 -2.89 6.70 -2.95
C ARG A 10 -2.14 6.60 -4.28
N GLN A 11 -1.02 7.31 -4.44
CA GLN A 11 -0.12 7.17 -5.59
C GLN A 11 0.64 5.84 -5.66
N ILE A 12 0.68 5.05 -4.58
CA ILE A 12 1.23 3.67 -4.55
C ILE A 12 0.12 2.62 -4.82
N PHE A 13 -1.15 2.98 -4.63
CA PHE A 13 -2.33 2.13 -4.82
C PHE A 13 -3.33 2.72 -5.85
N GLN A 14 -2.81 3.31 -6.94
CA GLN A 14 -3.61 3.93 -8.02
C GLN A 14 -4.56 2.94 -8.71
N ASP A 15 -4.13 1.69 -8.76
CA ASP A 15 -4.83 0.51 -9.27
C ASP A 15 -5.90 -0.04 -8.30
N GLN A 16 -5.86 0.38 -7.03
CA GLN A 16 -6.77 -0.02 -5.95
C GLN A 16 -7.32 1.23 -5.22
N PRO A 17 -7.99 2.19 -5.91
CA PRO A 17 -8.35 3.48 -5.33
C PRO A 17 -9.32 3.37 -4.14
N GLU A 18 -10.13 2.31 -4.08
CA GLU A 18 -11.04 2.03 -2.98
C GLU A 18 -10.33 1.52 -1.70
N LEU A 19 -9.07 1.07 -1.78
CA LEU A 19 -8.34 0.47 -0.65
C LEU A 19 -8.15 1.45 0.53
N LEU A 20 -7.92 2.72 0.20
CA LEU A 20 -7.62 3.80 1.17
C LEU A 20 -8.86 4.68 1.41
N LYS A 21 -10.05 4.15 1.13
CA LYS A 21 -11.33 4.79 1.41
C LYS A 21 -11.57 4.75 2.92
N VAL A 22 -11.88 5.90 3.50
CA VAL A 22 -12.28 5.98 4.91
C VAL A 22 -13.78 5.69 4.94
N ILE A 23 -14.16 4.49 5.39
CA ILE A 23 -15.57 4.12 5.52
C ILE A 23 -16.12 4.73 6.83
N GLU A 24 -17.16 5.54 6.73
CA GLU A 24 -17.83 6.15 7.87
C GLU A 24 -18.77 5.14 8.56
N LEU A 25 -19.06 5.33 9.86
CA LEU A 25 -19.97 4.41 10.56
C LEU A 25 -21.37 4.43 9.92
N GLY A 26 -21.87 5.62 9.56
CA GLY A 26 -23.16 5.79 8.89
C GLY A 26 -23.26 5.02 7.56
N ASP A 27 -22.16 4.85 6.81
CA ASP A 27 -22.13 4.05 5.58
C ASP A 27 -22.48 2.58 5.87
N ILE A 28 -21.86 2.02 6.93
CA ILE A 28 -22.01 0.61 7.30
C ILE A 28 -23.30 0.37 8.08
N GLU A 29 -23.67 1.28 9.00
CA GLU A 29 -24.95 1.26 9.71
C GLU A 29 -26.11 1.34 8.71
N SER A 30 -26.03 2.25 7.72
CA SER A 30 -27.00 2.32 6.62
C SER A 30 -27.04 1.03 5.81
N LYS A 31 -25.90 0.50 5.34
CA LYS A 31 -25.89 -0.75 4.56
C LYS A 31 -26.54 -1.89 5.35
N LYS A 32 -26.14 -2.12 6.60
CA LYS A 32 -26.72 -3.23 7.37
C LYS A 32 -28.20 -3.03 7.68
N LEU A 33 -28.64 -1.80 7.90
CA LEU A 33 -30.05 -1.47 8.06
C LEU A 33 -30.86 -1.76 6.79
N VAL A 34 -30.32 -1.44 5.62
CA VAL A 34 -30.94 -1.77 4.32
C VAL A 34 -31.00 -3.30 4.14
N ASP A 35 -29.91 -4.04 4.40
CA ASP A 35 -29.91 -5.51 4.33
C ASP A 35 -30.96 -6.10 5.31
N VAL A 36 -31.05 -5.54 6.53
CA VAL A 36 -32.04 -5.93 7.56
C VAL A 36 -33.48 -5.68 7.10
N PHE A 37 -33.76 -4.57 6.39
CA PHE A 37 -35.08 -4.30 5.81
C PHE A 37 -35.51 -5.31 4.73
N ARG A 38 -34.56 -5.95 4.03
CA ARG A 38 -34.82 -7.02 3.04
C ARG A 38 -35.12 -8.35 3.70
N GLU A 39 -34.23 -8.79 4.59
CA GLU A 39 -34.19 -10.18 5.09
C GLU A 39 -35.12 -10.43 6.29
N SER A 40 -35.35 -9.42 7.13
CA SER A 40 -36.01 -9.63 8.43
C SER A 40 -37.52 -9.45 8.35
N ASN A 41 -38.26 -10.55 8.47
CA ASN A 41 -39.70 -10.51 8.78
C ASN A 41 -39.97 -9.76 10.09
N GLU A 42 -41.14 -9.12 10.20
CA GLU A 42 -41.68 -8.54 11.46
C GLU A 42 -40.85 -7.42 12.11
N LEU A 43 -40.06 -6.68 11.33
CA LEU A 43 -39.40 -5.43 11.80
C LEU A 43 -40.42 -4.36 12.20
N PHE A 44 -41.37 -4.04 11.32
CA PHE A 44 -42.55 -3.26 11.65
C PHE A 44 -43.73 -4.20 11.97
N ALA A 45 -44.44 -3.90 13.05
CA ALA A 45 -45.55 -4.72 13.56
C ALA A 45 -46.82 -4.62 12.69
N THR A 46 -46.93 -3.57 11.88
CA THR A 46 -47.98 -3.38 10.87
C THR A 46 -47.38 -2.67 9.64
N PRO A 47 -48.00 -2.75 8.45
CA PRO A 47 -47.52 -2.05 7.25
C PRO A 47 -47.20 -0.56 7.49
N VAL A 48 -46.04 -0.12 7.02
CA VAL A 48 -45.60 1.29 7.01
C VAL A 48 -45.58 1.80 5.58
N ASN A 49 -46.44 2.75 5.25
CA ASN A 49 -46.56 3.33 3.91
C ASN A 49 -45.58 4.51 3.75
N LEU A 50 -44.47 4.26 3.07
CA LEU A 50 -43.43 5.23 2.73
C LEU A 50 -43.59 5.67 1.27
N TYR A 51 -44.08 6.88 1.06
CA TYR A 51 -44.16 7.49 -0.27
C TYR A 51 -42.91 8.30 -0.58
N VAL A 52 -42.38 8.20 -1.80
CA VAL A 52 -41.15 8.89 -2.19
C VAL A 52 -41.41 9.80 -3.38
N THR A 53 -41.27 11.11 -3.16
CA THR A 53 -41.63 12.18 -4.09
C THR A 53 -40.46 13.12 -4.38
N GLY A 54 -40.54 13.85 -5.48
CA GLY A 54 -39.52 14.79 -5.94
C GLY A 54 -39.26 14.68 -7.44
N ARG A 55 -38.45 15.59 -7.97
CA ARG A 55 -38.18 15.72 -9.41
C ARG A 55 -37.50 14.50 -10.01
N THR A 56 -37.71 14.30 -11.31
CA THR A 56 -36.96 13.33 -12.11
C THR A 56 -35.45 13.60 -12.00
N GLY A 57 -34.65 12.54 -11.98
CA GLY A 57 -33.21 12.60 -11.71
C GLY A 57 -32.82 12.72 -10.24
N ALA A 58 -33.75 13.02 -9.31
CA ALA A 58 -33.40 13.18 -7.89
C ALA A 58 -32.97 11.88 -7.18
N GLY A 59 -33.12 10.71 -7.81
CA GLY A 59 -32.64 9.40 -7.32
C GLY A 59 -33.64 8.60 -6.48
N LYS A 60 -34.94 8.88 -6.61
CA LYS A 60 -36.03 8.17 -5.90
C LYS A 60 -36.01 6.66 -6.18
N THR A 61 -36.09 6.29 -7.46
CA THR A 61 -35.98 4.92 -7.96
C THR A 61 -34.64 4.27 -7.60
N SER A 62 -33.56 5.06 -7.49
CA SER A 62 -32.26 4.56 -7.04
C SER A 62 -32.27 4.16 -5.56
N LEU A 63 -32.92 4.94 -4.69
CA LEU A 63 -33.15 4.57 -3.28
C LEU A 63 -34.07 3.34 -3.16
N GLY A 64 -35.12 3.24 -3.99
CA GLY A 64 -35.99 2.06 -4.01
C GLY A 64 -35.27 0.78 -4.47
N ASN A 65 -34.43 0.87 -5.51
CA ASN A 65 -33.56 -0.25 -5.91
C ASN A 65 -32.47 -0.55 -4.87
N CYS A 66 -31.95 0.46 -4.16
CA CYS A 66 -31.04 0.26 -3.03
C CYS A 66 -31.72 -0.59 -1.94
N LEU A 67 -33.02 -0.41 -1.68
CA LEU A 67 -33.79 -1.30 -0.82
C LEU A 67 -34.02 -2.68 -1.43
N LEU A 68 -34.33 -2.79 -2.74
CA LEU A 68 -34.66 -4.06 -3.42
C LEU A 68 -33.48 -4.98 -3.76
N GLU A 69 -32.23 -4.52 -3.60
CA GLU A 69 -30.96 -5.25 -3.93
C GLU A 69 -30.73 -5.48 -5.44
N GLU A 70 -31.78 -5.80 -6.19
CA GLU A 70 -31.79 -5.90 -7.65
C GLU A 70 -32.31 -4.62 -8.31
N VAL A 71 -31.84 -4.31 -9.53
CA VAL A 71 -32.36 -3.20 -10.35
C VAL A 71 -33.68 -3.61 -11.02
N LYS A 72 -34.72 -3.83 -10.22
CA LYS A 72 -36.07 -4.20 -10.70
C LYS A 72 -36.75 -3.00 -11.36
N MET A 73 -36.70 -1.84 -10.71
CA MET A 73 -37.28 -0.62 -11.25
C MET A 73 -36.29 0.04 -12.21
N LYS A 74 -36.71 0.34 -13.45
CA LYS A 74 -35.83 0.89 -14.48
C LYS A 74 -35.39 2.31 -14.09
N SER A 75 -34.09 2.48 -13.80
CA SER A 75 -33.50 3.73 -13.32
C SER A 75 -32.55 4.34 -14.37
N THR A 76 -33.07 4.73 -15.55
CA THR A 76 -32.27 5.45 -16.55
C THR A 76 -32.30 6.96 -16.30
N GLY A 77 -31.16 7.58 -15.99
CA GLY A 77 -31.04 9.01 -15.65
C GLY A 77 -31.30 10.02 -16.78
N TYR A 78 -32.03 9.62 -17.82
CA TYR A 78 -32.37 10.41 -19.02
C TYR A 78 -33.82 10.22 -19.51
N MET A 79 -34.65 9.43 -18.81
CA MET A 79 -36.06 9.23 -19.16
C MET A 79 -36.91 9.14 -17.90
N ASP A 80 -38.12 9.70 -17.94
CA ASP A 80 -39.15 9.49 -16.93
C ASP A 80 -39.65 8.04 -16.99
N CYS A 81 -39.02 7.15 -16.22
CA CYS A 81 -39.42 5.75 -16.06
C CYS A 81 -40.63 5.59 -15.11
N THR A 82 -41.50 6.59 -15.05
CA THR A 82 -42.48 6.76 -13.96
C THR A 82 -43.73 7.47 -14.50
N ASP A 83 -44.34 6.87 -15.53
CA ASP A 83 -45.72 7.12 -16.01
C ASP A 83 -46.79 6.59 -15.02
N SER A 84 -46.33 6.09 -13.88
CA SER A 84 -47.05 5.17 -13.00
C SER A 84 -46.42 5.16 -11.62
N VAL A 85 -47.18 4.72 -10.61
CA VAL A 85 -46.68 4.52 -9.25
C VAL A 85 -45.94 3.19 -9.18
N GLY A 86 -44.64 3.22 -8.91
CA GLY A 86 -43.89 2.02 -8.57
C GLY A 86 -44.18 1.63 -7.12
N PHE A 87 -44.49 0.37 -6.86
CA PHE A 87 -44.81 -0.13 -5.53
C PHE A 87 -44.05 -1.42 -5.22
N PHE A 88 -43.60 -1.59 -3.97
CA PHE A 88 -43.21 -2.89 -3.45
C PHE A 88 -43.41 -2.99 -1.93
N LYS A 89 -43.64 -4.21 -1.45
CA LYS A 89 -43.64 -4.55 -0.02
C LYS A 89 -42.45 -5.43 0.33
N LEU A 90 -41.66 -5.02 1.33
CA LEU A 90 -40.57 -5.82 1.90
C LEU A 90 -41.05 -6.75 3.03
N ALA A 91 -40.26 -7.78 3.32
CA ALA A 91 -40.45 -8.70 4.46
C ALA A 91 -40.61 -7.97 5.80
N SER A 92 -39.91 -6.84 5.94
CA SER A 92 -39.96 -5.93 7.08
C SER A 92 -41.31 -5.24 7.36
N ASN A 93 -42.33 -5.47 6.52
CA ASN A 93 -43.59 -4.72 6.44
C ASN A 93 -43.44 -3.25 5.98
N LEU A 94 -42.29 -2.84 5.44
CA LEU A 94 -42.16 -1.57 4.74
C LEU A 94 -42.86 -1.66 3.37
N CYS A 95 -43.79 -0.74 3.11
CA CYS A 95 -44.49 -0.56 1.83
C CYS A 95 -43.94 0.71 1.17
N TYR A 96 -43.20 0.56 0.08
CA TYR A 96 -42.54 1.65 -0.63
C TYR A 96 -43.35 2.03 -1.87
N PHE A 97 -43.57 3.33 -2.08
CA PHE A 97 -44.24 3.89 -3.25
C PHE A 97 -43.32 4.91 -3.93
N ASP A 98 -42.70 4.55 -5.07
CA ASP A 98 -41.95 5.48 -5.92
C ASP A 98 -42.92 6.27 -6.80
N LEU A 99 -42.94 7.60 -6.66
CA LEU A 99 -43.89 8.46 -7.37
C LEU A 99 -43.28 9.13 -8.60
N PRO A 100 -44.10 9.53 -9.59
CA PRO A 100 -43.63 10.30 -10.74
C PRO A 100 -42.88 11.60 -10.41
N GLY A 101 -42.14 12.12 -11.39
CA GLY A 101 -41.40 13.37 -11.26
C GLY A 101 -42.30 14.57 -11.01
N ALA A 102 -42.18 15.19 -9.83
CA ALA A 102 -42.83 16.47 -9.52
C ALA A 102 -41.87 17.65 -9.83
N GLY A 103 -42.38 18.77 -10.35
CA GLY A 103 -41.57 19.90 -10.78
C GLY A 103 -40.85 19.68 -12.12
N SER A 104 -41.44 18.88 -13.01
CA SER A 104 -40.88 18.58 -14.35
C SER A 104 -41.95 18.54 -15.45
N ASP A 105 -42.76 17.48 -15.51
CA ASP A 105 -43.91 17.37 -16.41
C ASP A 105 -45.19 17.47 -15.57
N GLY A 106 -46.15 18.31 -15.99
CA GLY A 106 -47.37 18.58 -15.22
C GLY A 106 -48.35 17.41 -15.16
N ASN A 107 -48.38 16.55 -16.19
CA ASN A 107 -49.25 15.38 -16.23
C ASN A 107 -48.67 14.25 -15.37
N PHE A 108 -47.34 14.08 -15.35
CA PHE A 108 -46.66 13.22 -14.36
C PHE A 108 -46.80 13.76 -12.93
N GLU A 109 -46.66 15.08 -12.72
CA GLU A 109 -46.92 15.70 -11.41
C GLU A 109 -48.38 15.49 -10.96
N ASN A 110 -49.35 15.45 -11.88
CA ASN A 110 -50.76 15.19 -11.55
C ASN A 110 -51.02 13.78 -11.00
N ILE A 111 -50.29 12.75 -11.43
CA ILE A 111 -50.31 11.43 -10.78
C ILE A 111 -49.83 11.55 -9.32
N ASN A 112 -48.68 12.20 -9.11
CA ASN A 112 -48.08 12.36 -7.79
C ASN A 112 -49.01 13.17 -6.84
N ARG A 113 -49.62 14.25 -7.36
CA ARG A 113 -50.62 15.06 -6.67
C ARG A 113 -51.86 14.24 -6.30
N ALA A 114 -52.45 13.50 -7.26
CA ALA A 114 -53.62 12.67 -7.04
C ALA A 114 -53.37 11.60 -5.95
N VAL A 115 -52.19 10.98 -5.95
CA VAL A 115 -51.81 9.94 -4.98
C VAL A 115 -51.65 10.49 -3.56
N LEU A 116 -51.08 11.70 -3.41
CA LEU A 116 -50.81 12.35 -2.12
C LEU A 116 -51.92 13.30 -1.62
N LEU A 117 -53.11 13.26 -2.23
CA LEU A 117 -54.26 14.13 -1.96
C LEU A 117 -54.01 15.63 -2.20
N VAL A 118 -52.98 15.98 -2.98
CA VAL A 118 -52.67 17.37 -3.34
C VAL A 118 -53.61 17.80 -4.50
N PRO A 119 -54.12 19.04 -4.53
CA PRO A 119 -54.89 19.53 -5.67
C PRO A 119 -54.10 19.40 -6.97
N GLN A 120 -54.69 18.76 -7.97
CA GLN A 120 -54.13 18.63 -9.32
C GLN A 120 -53.97 20.01 -10.00
N LEU A 121 -53.02 20.09 -10.93
CA LEU A 121 -52.87 21.21 -11.85
C LEU A 121 -53.92 21.12 -12.97
N ASP A 122 -54.51 22.26 -13.32
CA ASP A 122 -55.42 22.43 -14.46
C ASP A 122 -54.96 23.68 -15.24
N GLU A 123 -53.94 23.52 -16.09
CA GLU A 123 -53.27 24.62 -16.82
C GLU A 123 -53.35 24.36 -18.33
N LYS A 124 -54.58 24.52 -18.86
CA LYS A 124 -54.98 24.19 -20.24
C LYS A 124 -54.25 24.97 -21.32
N ASP A 125 -53.71 26.14 -20.98
CA ASP A 125 -52.90 26.96 -21.90
C ASP A 125 -51.52 26.33 -22.20
N ILE A 126 -51.14 25.26 -21.49
CA ILE A 126 -49.89 24.50 -21.65
C ILE A 126 -50.12 22.96 -21.61
N ASP A 127 -51.31 22.49 -22.01
CA ASP A 127 -51.68 21.06 -22.13
C ASP A 127 -51.49 20.21 -20.85
N ILE A 128 -51.57 20.83 -19.66
CA ILE A 128 -51.61 20.11 -18.38
C ILE A 128 -53.07 19.88 -17.97
N ILE A 129 -53.48 18.61 -17.91
CA ILE A 129 -54.87 18.19 -17.67
C ILE A 129 -54.94 17.32 -16.41
N THR A 130 -56.03 17.46 -15.65
CA THR A 130 -56.33 16.60 -14.50
C THR A 130 -56.58 15.15 -14.93
N ILE A 131 -55.97 14.19 -14.25
CA ILE A 131 -56.18 12.76 -14.49
C ILE A 131 -57.37 12.19 -13.71
N GLU A 132 -58.04 11.19 -14.29
CA GLU A 132 -59.13 10.42 -13.67
C GLU A 132 -58.67 9.05 -13.17
N GLU A 133 -57.63 8.48 -13.78
CA GLU A 133 -57.00 7.20 -13.41
C GLU A 133 -55.47 7.28 -13.53
N PHE A 134 -54.77 6.40 -12.83
CA PHE A 134 -53.32 6.21 -12.93
C PHE A 134 -52.95 4.73 -12.85
N LYS A 135 -51.79 4.40 -13.39
CA LYS A 135 -51.22 3.04 -13.36
C LYS A 135 -50.36 2.86 -12.10
N LYS A 136 -50.46 1.71 -11.45
CA LYS A 136 -49.53 1.20 -10.42
C LYS A 136 -48.83 -0.06 -10.96
N ILE A 137 -47.55 -0.21 -10.64
CA ILE A 137 -46.76 -1.42 -10.94
C ILE A 137 -46.26 -2.01 -9.63
N ASP A 138 -46.57 -3.28 -9.37
CA ASP A 138 -46.10 -4.02 -8.21
C ASP A 138 -44.82 -4.81 -8.54
N TYR A 139 -43.73 -4.49 -7.83
CA TYR A 139 -42.42 -5.14 -7.92
C TYR A 139 -42.13 -6.08 -6.73
N SER A 140 -43.15 -6.38 -5.89
CA SER A 140 -43.00 -7.29 -4.74
C SER A 140 -42.76 -8.74 -5.14
N THR A 141 -43.09 -9.11 -6.39
CA THR A 141 -42.88 -10.47 -6.94
C THR A 141 -41.89 -10.43 -8.12
N PRO A 142 -41.40 -11.59 -8.61
CA PRO A 142 -40.58 -11.66 -9.83
C PRO A 142 -41.33 -11.30 -11.13
N VAL A 143 -42.65 -11.11 -11.08
CA VAL A 143 -43.48 -10.68 -12.21
C VAL A 143 -44.07 -9.31 -11.88
N GLU A 144 -43.88 -8.33 -12.78
CA GLU A 144 -44.48 -7.00 -12.68
C GLU A 144 -46.01 -7.11 -12.82
N GLU A 145 -46.77 -6.91 -11.73
CA GLU A 145 -48.24 -6.83 -11.79
C GLU A 145 -48.67 -5.38 -12.05
N ILE A 146 -49.56 -5.17 -13.03
CA ILE A 146 -50.00 -3.83 -13.46
C ILE A 146 -51.48 -3.63 -13.07
N GLU A 147 -51.73 -2.61 -12.27
CA GLU A 147 -53.05 -2.23 -11.76
C GLU A 147 -53.40 -0.83 -12.29
N ILE A 148 -54.60 -0.65 -12.85
CA ILE A 148 -55.12 0.68 -13.24
C ILE A 148 -56.10 1.11 -12.14
N ILE A 149 -55.79 2.23 -11.49
CA ILE A 149 -56.48 2.72 -10.30
C ILE A 149 -57.17 4.04 -10.62
N LYS A 150 -58.45 4.12 -10.31
CA LYS A 150 -59.19 5.38 -10.37
C LYS A 150 -58.80 6.33 -9.25
N VAL A 151 -58.66 7.62 -9.55
CA VAL A 151 -58.39 8.67 -8.56
C VAL A 151 -59.55 8.76 -7.54
N GLU A 152 -60.80 8.65 -7.98
CA GLU A 152 -61.97 8.63 -7.07
C GLU A 152 -61.93 7.49 -6.05
N GLU A 153 -61.43 6.31 -6.44
CA GLU A 153 -61.33 5.14 -5.57
C GLU A 153 -60.14 5.29 -4.60
N TRP A 154 -58.97 5.68 -5.12
CA TRP A 154 -57.77 5.89 -4.32
C TRP A 154 -57.94 6.93 -3.23
N GLN A 155 -58.64 8.04 -3.54
CA GLN A 155 -58.91 9.12 -2.60
C GLN A 155 -60.08 8.85 -1.64
N SER A 156 -60.76 7.70 -1.76
CA SER A 156 -61.88 7.33 -0.89
C SER A 156 -61.45 7.10 0.56
N GLU A 157 -62.33 7.40 1.53
CA GLU A 157 -62.08 7.16 2.96
C GLU A 157 -61.84 5.68 3.29
N ALA A 158 -62.40 4.77 2.48
CA ALA A 158 -62.13 3.34 2.58
C ALA A 158 -60.68 3.03 2.19
N LYS A 159 -60.24 3.43 0.98
CA LYS A 159 -58.91 3.09 0.49
C LYS A 159 -57.81 3.81 1.27
N GLN A 160 -58.03 5.05 1.69
CA GLN A 160 -57.06 5.80 2.51
C GLN A 160 -56.81 5.17 3.90
N LYS A 161 -57.68 4.30 4.42
CA LYS A 161 -57.36 3.53 5.64
C LYS A 161 -56.26 2.49 5.42
N GLU A 162 -56.13 1.99 4.20
CA GLU A 162 -55.06 1.08 3.77
C GLU A 162 -53.82 1.84 3.29
N VAL A 163 -54.02 2.85 2.41
CA VAL A 163 -52.94 3.43 1.60
C VAL A 163 -52.47 4.82 2.04
N GLN A 164 -53.05 5.45 3.08
CA GLN A 164 -52.56 6.77 3.51
C GLN A 164 -51.05 6.75 3.78
N PRO A 165 -50.30 7.81 3.43
CA PRO A 165 -48.90 7.91 3.81
C PRO A 165 -48.74 7.84 5.33
N ASP A 166 -47.85 7.01 5.84
CA ASP A 166 -47.30 7.20 7.18
C ASP A 166 -46.20 8.27 7.14
N VAL A 167 -45.37 8.19 6.09
CA VAL A 167 -44.24 9.09 5.81
C VAL A 167 -44.23 9.45 4.32
N ILE A 168 -43.87 10.69 4.01
CA ILE A 168 -43.60 11.17 2.65
C ILE A 168 -42.14 11.64 2.60
N LEU A 169 -41.27 10.88 1.95
CA LEU A 169 -39.88 11.26 1.73
C LEU A 169 -39.78 12.16 0.49
N TYR A 170 -39.56 13.46 0.68
CA TYR A 170 -39.28 14.37 -0.43
C TYR A 170 -37.77 14.35 -0.70
N VAL A 171 -37.40 13.61 -1.74
CA VAL A 171 -36.02 13.48 -2.23
C VAL A 171 -35.68 14.64 -3.16
N ILE A 172 -34.62 15.37 -2.84
CA ILE A 172 -34.14 16.55 -3.57
C ILE A 172 -32.64 16.37 -3.83
N ALA A 173 -32.17 16.57 -5.06
CA ALA A 173 -30.74 16.49 -5.38
C ALA A 173 -30.13 17.90 -5.44
N PRO A 174 -29.28 18.32 -4.47
CA PRO A 174 -28.83 19.72 -4.39
C PRO A 174 -28.08 20.22 -5.63
N HIS A 175 -27.34 19.34 -6.31
CA HIS A 175 -26.64 19.67 -7.57
C HIS A 175 -27.57 20.04 -8.73
N MET A 176 -28.86 19.71 -8.64
CA MET A 176 -29.89 20.11 -9.61
C MET A 176 -30.63 21.41 -9.23
N GLN A 177 -30.25 22.04 -8.10
CA GLN A 177 -30.90 23.21 -7.51
C GLN A 177 -32.38 22.99 -7.07
N PHE A 178 -32.91 23.93 -6.28
CA PHE A 178 -34.33 23.97 -5.89
C PHE A 178 -35.00 25.16 -6.60
N LEU A 179 -35.67 24.85 -7.71
CA LEU A 179 -36.29 25.77 -8.67
C LEU A 179 -37.68 26.21 -8.20
N ARG A 180 -38.35 27.06 -8.98
CA ARG A 180 -39.65 27.64 -8.63
C ARG A 180 -40.75 26.58 -8.49
N ASP A 181 -40.69 25.54 -9.31
CA ASP A 181 -41.77 24.55 -9.40
C ASP A 181 -41.62 23.47 -8.32
N ASP A 182 -40.38 23.09 -7.96
CA ASP A 182 -40.11 22.30 -6.75
C ASP A 182 -40.67 22.99 -5.49
N GLN A 183 -40.52 24.32 -5.42
CA GLN A 183 -41.04 25.17 -4.33
C GLN A 183 -42.58 25.29 -4.36
N ARG A 184 -43.18 25.42 -5.54
CA ARG A 184 -44.65 25.44 -5.73
C ARG A 184 -45.26 24.12 -5.27
N TYR A 185 -44.75 23.00 -5.79
CA TYR A 185 -45.16 21.65 -5.41
C TYR A 185 -45.00 21.41 -3.90
N LEU A 186 -43.86 21.81 -3.31
CA LEU A 186 -43.68 21.71 -1.86
C LEU A 186 -44.74 22.49 -1.07
N CYS A 187 -45.03 23.73 -1.49
CA CYS A 187 -46.01 24.59 -0.83
C CYS A 187 -47.41 23.96 -0.86
N ASP A 188 -47.81 23.36 -1.98
CA ASP A 188 -49.11 22.68 -2.11
C ASP A 188 -49.15 21.35 -1.34
N LEU A 189 -48.06 20.58 -1.34
CA LEU A 189 -47.93 19.34 -0.58
C LEU A 189 -48.08 19.60 0.92
N LEU A 190 -47.34 20.56 1.50
CA LEU A 190 -47.43 20.86 2.93
C LEU A 190 -48.80 21.40 3.36
N LYS A 191 -49.44 22.25 2.53
CA LYS A 191 -50.83 22.70 2.78
C LYS A 191 -51.80 21.51 2.82
N SER A 192 -51.61 20.54 1.92
CA SER A 192 -52.46 19.35 1.83
C SER A 192 -52.27 18.44 3.04
N GLN A 193 -51.03 18.25 3.51
CA GLN A 193 -50.76 17.52 4.76
C GLN A 193 -51.39 18.21 5.99
N LEU A 194 -51.27 19.54 6.08
CA LEU A 194 -51.93 20.34 7.14
C LEU A 194 -53.46 20.24 7.07
N LYS A 195 -54.05 20.23 5.87
CA LYS A 195 -55.50 20.10 5.64
C LYS A 195 -56.05 18.74 6.06
N TYR A 196 -55.43 17.63 5.65
CA TYR A 196 -56.01 16.29 5.83
C TYR A 196 -55.50 15.53 7.05
N TYR A 197 -54.28 15.82 7.53
CA TYR A 197 -53.66 15.08 8.64
C TYR A 197 -53.30 15.96 9.85
N HIS A 198 -53.41 17.29 9.73
CA HIS A 198 -53.12 18.28 10.78
C HIS A 198 -51.72 18.20 11.41
N ARG A 199 -50.80 17.46 10.77
CA ARG A 199 -49.39 17.32 11.15
C ARG A 199 -48.53 17.13 9.91
N ASN A 200 -47.25 17.47 10.02
CA ASN A 200 -46.29 17.15 8.98
C ASN A 200 -46.00 15.64 8.93
N LYS A 201 -46.14 15.04 7.75
CA LYS A 201 -45.64 13.70 7.41
C LYS A 201 -44.43 13.73 6.46
N VAL A 202 -44.01 14.92 6.00
CA VAL A 202 -42.93 15.09 5.01
C VAL A 202 -41.56 15.10 5.69
N VAL A 203 -40.69 14.19 5.26
CA VAL A 203 -39.27 14.14 5.62
C VAL A 203 -38.46 14.62 4.42
N PHE A 204 -37.58 15.60 4.63
CA PHE A 204 -36.75 16.15 3.55
C PHE A 204 -35.43 15.41 3.47
N ALA A 205 -35.13 14.84 2.30
CA ALA A 205 -33.95 14.01 2.08
C ALA A 205 -33.13 14.54 0.91
N LEU A 206 -31.94 15.06 1.20
CA LEU A 206 -31.04 15.65 0.22
C LEU A 206 -30.10 14.56 -0.32
N ASN A 207 -30.26 14.21 -1.59
CA ASN A 207 -29.48 13.15 -2.22
C ASN A 207 -28.12 13.67 -2.72
N ILE A 208 -27.07 13.29 -2.01
CA ILE A 208 -25.68 13.69 -2.17
C ILE A 208 -25.00 12.76 -3.19
N PHE A 209 -25.29 12.98 -4.47
CA PHE A 209 -24.60 12.28 -5.54
C PHE A 209 -23.11 12.63 -5.59
N SER A 210 -22.27 11.61 -5.75
CA SER A 210 -20.83 11.74 -6.07
C SER A 210 -20.49 11.35 -7.53
N HIS A 211 -19.28 11.72 -7.94
CA HIS A 211 -18.64 11.30 -9.19
C HIS A 211 -18.02 9.90 -9.05
N GLU A 212 -18.41 8.97 -9.93
CA GLU A 212 -18.06 7.54 -9.84
C GLU A 212 -16.56 7.22 -9.99
N LYS A 213 -15.75 8.18 -10.49
CA LYS A 213 -14.31 8.00 -10.70
C LYS A 213 -13.42 8.74 -9.69
N THR A 214 -13.94 9.72 -8.98
CA THR A 214 -13.16 10.58 -8.05
C THR A 214 -13.72 10.58 -6.63
N GLY A 215 -14.96 10.11 -6.42
CA GLY A 215 -15.66 10.15 -5.13
C GLY A 215 -16.21 11.53 -4.75
N GLU A 216 -15.81 12.59 -5.45
CA GLU A 216 -16.18 13.99 -5.19
C GLU A 216 -17.70 14.21 -5.30
N VAL A 217 -18.26 15.02 -4.41
CA VAL A 217 -19.70 15.36 -4.44
C VAL A 217 -20.03 16.29 -5.60
N LYS A 218 -21.16 16.07 -6.27
CA LYS A 218 -21.60 16.86 -7.43
C LYS A 218 -22.14 18.26 -7.10
N HIS A 219 -22.39 18.55 -5.82
CA HIS A 219 -23.03 19.79 -5.39
C HIS A 219 -22.00 20.75 -4.78
N THR A 220 -22.23 22.06 -4.91
CA THR A 220 -21.48 23.06 -4.15
C THR A 220 -22.17 23.33 -2.81
N GLU A 221 -21.40 23.75 -1.80
CA GLU A 221 -21.93 24.17 -0.49
C GLU A 221 -23.08 25.19 -0.66
N GLN A 222 -22.90 26.16 -1.56
CA GLN A 222 -23.89 27.17 -1.90
C GLN A 222 -25.23 26.57 -2.39
N ASN A 223 -25.22 25.44 -3.10
CA ASN A 223 -26.45 24.75 -3.51
C ASN A 223 -27.13 24.08 -2.30
N LEU A 224 -26.34 23.48 -1.41
CA LEU A 224 -26.85 22.79 -0.23
C LEU A 224 -27.53 23.78 0.74
N GLU A 225 -26.91 24.94 0.95
CA GLU A 225 -27.48 26.03 1.77
C GLU A 225 -28.75 26.64 1.16
N ASP A 226 -28.74 26.93 -0.15
CA ASP A 226 -29.90 27.48 -0.87
C ASP A 226 -31.12 26.54 -0.78
N VAL A 227 -30.92 25.24 -1.01
CA VAL A 227 -31.94 24.20 -0.86
C VAL A 227 -32.49 24.17 0.57
N LYS A 228 -31.61 24.08 1.58
CA LYS A 228 -31.99 24.07 3.01
C LYS A 228 -32.77 25.33 3.42
N SER A 229 -32.33 26.49 2.94
CA SER A 229 -32.95 27.81 3.23
C SER A 229 -34.35 27.92 2.64
N LYS A 230 -34.54 27.53 1.37
CA LYS A 230 -35.84 27.55 0.69
C LYS A 230 -36.84 26.57 1.31
N ILE A 231 -36.43 25.33 1.60
CA ILE A 231 -37.25 24.33 2.30
C ILE A 231 -37.70 24.88 3.66
N THR A 232 -36.76 25.42 4.44
CA THR A 232 -37.02 25.99 5.78
C THR A 232 -38.01 27.15 5.71
N THR A 233 -37.85 28.05 4.73
CA THR A 233 -38.72 29.21 4.52
C THR A 233 -40.15 28.78 4.18
N ILE A 234 -40.32 27.84 3.25
CA ILE A 234 -41.65 27.36 2.84
C ILE A 234 -42.33 26.62 4.00
N PHE A 235 -41.60 25.77 4.72
CA PHE A 235 -42.12 25.02 5.87
C PHE A 235 -42.63 25.96 6.97
N LYS A 236 -41.82 26.95 7.38
CA LYS A 236 -42.21 27.94 8.40
C LYS A 236 -43.42 28.77 7.99
N ASN A 237 -43.50 29.15 6.72
CA ASN A 237 -44.64 29.91 6.17
C ASN A 237 -45.94 29.09 6.15
N VAL A 238 -45.89 27.79 5.82
CA VAL A 238 -47.10 26.94 5.78
C VAL A 238 -47.59 26.53 7.16
N TYR A 239 -46.69 26.18 8.09
CA TYR A 239 -47.06 25.77 9.45
C TYR A 239 -47.09 26.92 10.48
N ALA A 240 -46.82 28.16 10.06
CA ALA A 240 -46.71 29.35 10.92
C ALA A 240 -45.76 29.18 12.13
N THR A 241 -44.72 28.34 11.98
CA THR A 241 -43.80 27.97 13.06
C THR A 241 -42.45 28.68 12.95
N LYS A 242 -41.72 28.75 14.07
CA LYS A 242 -40.31 29.18 14.11
C LYS A 242 -39.31 28.02 13.96
N GLU A 243 -39.78 26.79 14.13
CA GLU A 243 -38.97 25.57 14.09
C GLU A 243 -38.47 25.25 12.68
N ASN A 244 -37.25 24.70 12.58
CA ASN A 244 -36.72 24.23 11.30
C ASN A 244 -37.34 22.85 10.96
N PRO A 245 -37.64 22.56 9.68
CA PRO A 245 -38.03 21.21 9.28
C PRO A 245 -36.89 20.20 9.47
N PRO A 246 -37.21 18.91 9.60
CA PRO A 246 -36.22 17.82 9.59
C PRO A 246 -35.66 17.65 8.17
N ILE A 247 -34.39 18.03 7.97
CA ILE A 247 -33.67 17.87 6.70
C ILE A 247 -32.48 16.93 6.94
N PHE A 248 -32.43 15.84 6.18
CA PHE A 248 -31.36 14.85 6.21
C PHE A 248 -30.58 14.83 4.90
N GLU A 249 -29.36 14.32 4.93
CA GLU A 249 -28.50 14.12 3.78
C GLU A 249 -28.23 12.63 3.64
N PHE A 250 -28.28 12.11 2.41
CA PHE A 250 -28.09 10.68 2.13
C PHE A 250 -27.53 10.48 0.71
N ASP A 251 -26.98 9.31 0.40
CA ASP A 251 -26.63 8.91 -0.98
C ASP A 251 -27.43 7.67 -1.39
N ALA A 252 -28.29 7.83 -2.40
CA ALA A 252 -29.12 6.75 -2.92
C ALA A 252 -28.35 5.59 -3.60
N LYS A 253 -27.04 5.71 -3.81
CA LYS A 253 -26.19 4.62 -4.34
C LYS A 253 -25.50 3.81 -3.25
N THR A 254 -24.83 4.46 -2.31
CA THR A 254 -24.12 3.78 -1.21
C THR A 254 -25.03 3.41 -0.03
N GLY A 255 -26.20 4.05 0.07
CA GLY A 255 -27.13 3.91 1.18
C GLY A 255 -26.82 4.83 2.37
N LYS A 256 -25.64 5.47 2.42
CA LYS A 256 -25.24 6.42 3.47
C LYS A 256 -26.36 7.41 3.80
N GLY A 257 -26.61 7.69 5.08
CA GLY A 257 -27.66 8.63 5.54
C GLY A 257 -29.05 8.00 5.74
N VAL A 258 -29.24 6.73 5.36
CA VAL A 258 -30.52 6.01 5.56
C VAL A 258 -30.72 5.65 7.04
N ASN A 259 -29.65 5.51 7.84
CA ASN A 259 -29.74 5.30 9.29
C ASN A 259 -30.33 6.52 10.03
N GLU A 260 -29.96 7.76 9.69
CA GLU A 260 -30.54 8.98 10.28
C GLU A 260 -32.00 9.17 9.83
N ILE A 261 -32.29 9.03 8.53
CA ILE A 261 -33.66 9.11 7.99
C ILE A 261 -34.56 8.09 8.68
N THR A 262 -34.12 6.83 8.80
CA THR A 262 -34.89 5.77 9.48
C THR A 262 -35.07 6.07 10.96
N SER A 263 -34.02 6.57 11.63
CA SER A 263 -34.09 6.93 13.05
C SER A 263 -35.11 8.04 13.32
N TYR A 264 -35.27 9.00 12.40
CA TYR A 264 -36.31 10.02 12.47
C TYR A 264 -37.70 9.49 12.13
N ILE A 265 -37.81 8.64 11.10
CA ILE A 265 -39.05 7.92 10.75
C ILE A 265 -39.59 7.17 11.98
N CYS A 266 -38.72 6.48 12.72
CA CYS A 266 -39.07 5.74 13.93
C CYS A 266 -39.45 6.64 15.14
N GLN A 267 -39.26 7.96 15.06
CA GLN A 267 -39.73 8.94 16.06
C GLN A 267 -41.10 9.52 15.71
N ILE A 268 -41.44 9.66 14.42
CA ILE A 268 -42.72 10.23 13.96
C ILE A 268 -43.81 9.17 13.71
N LEU A 269 -43.42 7.91 13.52
CA LEU A 269 -44.33 6.77 13.39
C LEU A 269 -45.08 6.48 14.71
N PRO A 270 -46.36 6.05 14.64
CA PRO A 270 -47.08 5.56 15.82
C PRO A 270 -46.39 4.35 16.45
N LYS A 271 -46.40 4.25 17.79
CA LYS A 271 -45.65 3.21 18.54
C LYS A 271 -46.07 1.80 18.17
N GLU A 272 -47.35 1.61 17.88
CA GLU A 272 -48.00 0.40 17.42
C GLU A 272 -47.47 -0.12 16.07
N LYS A 273 -46.81 0.72 15.26
CA LYS A 273 -46.15 0.29 14.01
C LYS A 273 -44.72 -0.21 14.21
N LEU A 274 -44.03 0.23 15.27
CA LEU A 274 -42.56 0.19 15.34
C LEU A 274 -41.95 -1.21 15.51
N GLY A 275 -42.68 -2.19 16.05
CA GLY A 275 -42.19 -3.57 16.17
C GLY A 275 -40.79 -3.68 16.78
N ASN A 276 -39.89 -4.36 16.08
CA ASN A 276 -38.51 -4.64 16.52
C ASN A 276 -37.47 -3.61 16.05
N ILE A 277 -37.82 -2.65 15.18
CA ILE A 277 -36.85 -1.69 14.59
C ILE A 277 -36.08 -0.89 15.66
N GLN A 278 -36.69 -0.65 16.82
CA GLN A 278 -36.06 0.07 17.94
C GLN A 278 -34.91 -0.69 18.60
N GLN A 279 -34.80 -2.01 18.42
CA GLN A 279 -33.68 -2.79 18.96
C GLN A 279 -32.46 -2.62 18.04
N VAL A 280 -32.65 -2.91 16.76
CA VAL A 280 -31.68 -2.72 15.66
C VAL A 280 -30.99 -1.34 15.73
N LEU A 281 -31.78 -0.27 15.89
CA LEU A 281 -31.28 1.11 15.93
C LEU A 281 -30.54 1.51 17.23
N ARG A 282 -30.61 0.74 18.32
CA ARG A 282 -30.07 1.16 19.64
C ARG A 282 -28.65 0.72 19.93
N SER A 283 -28.24 -0.42 19.39
CA SER A 283 -26.95 -1.06 19.68
C SER A 283 -26.41 -1.80 18.46
N ASP A 284 -27.27 -2.57 17.81
CA ASP A 284 -26.86 -3.69 16.98
C ASP A 284 -26.20 -3.22 15.67
N LEU A 285 -26.74 -2.17 15.04
CA LEU A 285 -26.10 -1.53 13.90
C LEU A 285 -24.72 -0.96 14.24
N LYS A 286 -24.58 -0.33 15.42
CA LYS A 286 -23.35 0.33 15.84
C LYS A 286 -22.25 -0.67 16.19
N GLU A 287 -22.58 -1.74 16.89
CA GLU A 287 -21.64 -2.84 17.16
C GLU A 287 -21.23 -3.54 15.85
N PHE A 288 -22.20 -3.82 14.96
CA PHE A 288 -21.92 -4.36 13.63
C PHE A 288 -21.00 -3.44 12.82
N ALA A 289 -21.27 -2.13 12.78
CA ALA A 289 -20.50 -1.16 12.02
C ALA A 289 -19.07 -1.00 12.58
N GLN A 290 -18.90 -0.99 13.91
CA GLN A 290 -17.58 -1.02 14.55
C GLN A 290 -16.81 -2.29 14.19
N LYS A 291 -17.46 -3.46 14.19
CA LYS A 291 -16.85 -4.74 13.82
C LYS A 291 -16.47 -4.79 12.34
N GLN A 292 -17.33 -4.37 11.42
CA GLN A 292 -17.03 -4.33 9.98
C GLN A 292 -15.96 -3.30 9.64
N ARG A 293 -15.97 -2.11 10.27
CA ARG A 293 -14.90 -1.12 10.14
C ARG A 293 -13.56 -1.71 10.60
N SER A 294 -13.54 -2.47 11.69
CA SER A 294 -12.33 -3.19 12.14
C SER A 294 -11.85 -4.20 11.09
N ILE A 295 -12.76 -5.00 10.51
CA ILE A 295 -12.42 -6.01 9.51
C ILE A 295 -11.85 -5.35 8.25
N HIS A 296 -12.55 -4.36 7.68
CA HIS A 296 -12.10 -3.65 6.49
C HIS A 296 -10.75 -2.95 6.71
N TYR A 297 -10.58 -2.26 7.85
CA TYR A 297 -9.31 -1.63 8.21
C TYR A 297 -8.16 -2.66 8.25
N GLN A 298 -8.38 -3.82 8.86
CA GLN A 298 -7.38 -4.90 8.93
C GLN A 298 -7.07 -5.48 7.54
N GLN A 299 -8.05 -5.69 6.67
CA GLN A 299 -7.82 -6.11 5.29
C GLN A 299 -7.04 -5.07 4.47
N THR A 300 -7.31 -3.78 4.68
CA THR A 300 -6.52 -2.70 4.09
C THR A 300 -5.08 -2.71 4.60
N LEU A 301 -4.84 -2.89 5.91
CA LEU A 301 -3.48 -3.05 6.44
C LEU A 301 -2.75 -4.26 5.83
N ILE A 302 -3.44 -5.40 5.67
CA ILE A 302 -2.86 -6.62 5.09
C ILE A 302 -2.46 -6.40 3.63
N SER A 303 -3.28 -5.72 2.84
CA SER A 303 -2.97 -5.38 1.44
C SER A 303 -1.79 -4.40 1.35
N ILE A 304 -1.76 -3.38 2.21
CA ILE A 304 -0.66 -2.40 2.29
C ILE A 304 0.65 -3.11 2.66
N ALA A 305 0.65 -3.92 3.72
CA ALA A 305 1.78 -4.73 4.16
C ALA A 305 2.29 -5.67 3.04
N SER A 306 1.37 -6.37 2.37
CA SER A 306 1.69 -7.34 1.31
C SER A 306 2.35 -6.70 0.10
N ARG A 307 1.91 -5.51 -0.33
CA ARG A 307 2.55 -4.79 -1.43
C ARG A 307 3.93 -4.26 -1.03
N LEU A 308 4.03 -3.63 0.15
CA LEU A 308 5.28 -3.03 0.63
C LEU A 308 6.37 -4.07 0.88
N ALA A 309 6.02 -5.27 1.32
CA ALA A 309 6.94 -6.40 1.49
C ALA A 309 7.70 -6.77 0.21
N GLY A 310 7.09 -6.54 -0.97
CA GLY A 310 7.69 -6.82 -2.27
C GLY A 310 8.60 -5.70 -2.82
N TYR A 311 8.62 -4.52 -2.21
CA TYR A 311 9.52 -3.42 -2.58
C TYR A 311 10.86 -3.52 -1.83
N LYS A 312 11.91 -2.90 -2.38
CA LYS A 312 13.22 -2.84 -1.73
C LYS A 312 13.26 -1.80 -0.61
N VAL A 313 14.05 -2.05 0.43
CA VAL A 313 14.14 -1.16 1.60
C VAL A 313 14.83 0.19 1.34
N ASP A 314 15.46 0.41 0.18
CA ASP A 314 15.98 1.71 -0.26
C ASP A 314 15.02 2.52 -1.12
N GLN A 315 13.91 1.91 -1.57
CA GLN A 315 12.97 2.51 -2.51
C GLN A 315 12.34 3.80 -1.95
N LYS A 316 12.10 4.77 -2.84
CA LYS A 316 11.63 6.11 -2.50
C LYS A 316 10.24 6.40 -3.05
N ALA A 317 9.50 7.25 -2.35
CA ALA A 317 8.22 7.80 -2.76
C ALA A 317 8.34 9.29 -3.09
N GLY A 318 7.68 9.74 -4.16
CA GLY A 318 7.53 11.16 -4.54
C GLY A 318 8.84 11.97 -4.46
N ASN A 319 8.92 12.86 -3.48
CA ASN A 319 10.02 13.82 -3.26
C ASN A 319 11.30 13.20 -2.68
N GLN A 320 11.67 11.98 -3.10
CA GLN A 320 12.79 11.18 -2.56
C GLN A 320 12.65 10.77 -1.07
N GLU A 321 11.44 10.87 -0.52
CA GLU A 321 11.11 10.43 0.85
C GLU A 321 11.14 8.90 0.95
N ASP A 322 11.49 8.35 2.11
CA ASP A 322 11.66 6.90 2.28
C ASP A 322 10.31 6.16 2.25
N LEU A 323 10.17 5.16 1.37
CA LEU A 323 8.89 4.51 1.10
C LEU A 323 8.26 3.88 2.34
N ILE A 324 9.08 3.26 3.20
CA ILE A 324 8.60 2.60 4.43
C ILE A 324 8.09 3.66 5.42
N GLN A 325 8.84 4.76 5.61
CA GLN A 325 8.46 5.85 6.51
C GLN A 325 7.19 6.58 6.03
N VAL A 326 7.09 6.87 4.73
CA VAL A 326 5.89 7.48 4.11
C VAL A 326 4.69 6.58 4.28
N ALA A 327 4.81 5.28 4.01
CA ALA A 327 3.72 4.34 4.13
C ALA A 327 3.27 4.12 5.58
N ALA A 328 4.20 4.00 6.53
CA ALA A 328 3.89 3.93 7.96
C ALA A 328 3.19 5.20 8.47
N SER A 329 3.69 6.39 8.09
CA SER A 329 3.05 7.68 8.36
C SER A 329 1.62 7.75 7.80
N ALA A 330 1.41 7.23 6.60
CA ALA A 330 0.11 7.18 5.92
C ALA A 330 -0.85 6.16 6.56
N VAL A 331 -0.36 5.00 6.99
CA VAL A 331 -1.12 3.97 7.73
C VAL A 331 -1.62 4.51 9.07
N CYS A 332 -0.77 5.21 9.81
CA CYS A 332 -1.17 5.88 11.05
C CYS A 332 -2.20 6.99 10.78
N SER A 333 -1.99 7.81 9.74
CA SER A 333 -2.94 8.84 9.31
C SER A 333 -4.30 8.27 8.90
N TYR A 334 -4.31 7.14 8.18
CA TYR A 334 -5.52 6.41 7.77
C TYR A 334 -6.22 5.77 8.97
N GLY A 335 -5.47 5.17 9.89
CA GLY A 335 -6.01 4.59 11.13
C GLY A 335 -6.70 5.62 12.01
N VAL A 336 -6.05 6.74 12.32
CA VAL A 336 -6.70 7.77 13.14
C VAL A 336 -7.91 8.36 12.40
N LYS A 337 -7.83 8.67 11.10
CA LYS A 337 -9.00 9.10 10.30
C LYS A 337 -10.12 8.06 10.24
N THR A 338 -9.81 6.77 10.40
CA THR A 338 -10.80 5.68 10.43
C THR A 338 -11.47 5.53 11.78
N PHE A 339 -10.82 5.85 12.91
CA PHE A 339 -11.37 5.58 14.25
C PHE A 339 -11.66 6.82 15.11
N LYS A 340 -11.10 8.01 14.78
CA LYS A 340 -11.22 9.24 15.58
C LYS A 340 -11.19 10.52 14.72
N ASN A 341 -11.44 11.67 15.36
CA ASN A 341 -11.40 13.00 14.73
C ASN A 341 -9.95 13.50 14.56
N GLN A 342 -9.75 14.43 13.62
CA GLN A 342 -8.42 14.88 13.19
C GLN A 342 -7.59 15.59 14.27
N GLU A 343 -8.21 16.19 15.28
CA GLU A 343 -7.52 16.98 16.31
C GLU A 343 -6.52 16.15 17.14
N GLU A 344 -6.79 14.86 17.37
CA GLU A 344 -5.85 13.97 18.05
C GLU A 344 -4.61 13.63 17.20
N ILE A 345 -4.71 13.66 15.86
CA ILE A 345 -3.57 13.40 14.96
C ILE A 345 -2.42 14.36 15.27
N ALA A 346 -2.72 15.61 15.63
CA ALA A 346 -1.72 16.62 15.93
C ALA A 346 -0.96 16.35 17.24
N GLN A 347 -1.62 15.78 18.26
CA GLN A 347 -1.03 15.52 19.58
C GLN A 347 -0.06 14.34 19.55
N ILE A 348 -0.44 13.27 18.84
CA ILE A 348 0.28 11.99 18.80
C ILE A 348 1.42 12.00 17.76
N LYS A 349 1.44 13.03 16.90
CA LYS A 349 2.29 13.17 15.70
C LYS A 349 3.79 12.99 15.96
N ALA A 350 4.31 13.55 17.05
CA ALA A 350 5.73 13.55 17.37
C ALA A 350 6.23 12.19 17.88
N GLU A 351 5.42 11.51 18.70
CA GLU A 351 5.69 10.17 19.21
C GLU A 351 5.70 9.16 18.05
N LEU A 352 4.68 9.19 17.18
CA LEU A 352 4.59 8.34 15.99
C LEU A 352 5.72 8.56 15.00
N ASN A 353 6.08 9.81 14.70
CA ASN A 353 7.20 10.12 13.82
C ASN A 353 8.48 9.40 14.29
N LYS A 354 8.81 9.47 15.59
CA LYS A 354 10.02 8.83 16.13
C LYS A 354 9.96 7.30 16.04
N ILE A 355 8.85 6.67 16.44
CA ILE A 355 8.68 5.21 16.37
C ILE A 355 8.85 4.72 14.92
N ILE A 356 8.30 5.47 13.95
CA ILE A 356 8.41 5.17 12.52
C ILE A 356 9.84 5.38 12.00
N GLU A 357 10.52 6.44 12.44
CA GLU A 357 11.90 6.75 12.03
C GLU A 357 12.88 5.70 12.55
N ASP A 358 12.80 5.33 13.84
CA ASP A 358 13.62 4.30 14.48
C ASP A 358 13.39 2.92 13.83
N ALA A 359 12.14 2.43 13.77
CA ALA A 359 11.84 1.10 13.25
C ALA A 359 12.10 0.94 11.74
N ALA A 360 11.91 2.00 10.94
CA ALA A 360 12.28 1.96 9.52
C ALA A 360 13.81 1.90 9.32
N MET A 361 14.60 2.47 10.25
CA MET A 361 16.06 2.37 10.24
C MET A 361 16.52 0.94 10.55
N GLU A 362 15.98 0.32 11.62
CA GLU A 362 16.28 -1.07 11.97
C GLU A 362 15.94 -2.05 10.85
N ILE A 363 14.78 -1.90 10.20
CA ILE A 363 14.40 -2.70 9.03
C ILE A 363 15.42 -2.53 7.91
N LYS A 364 15.79 -1.29 7.58
CA LYS A 364 16.72 -0.99 6.50
C LYS A 364 18.10 -1.59 6.75
N GLU A 365 18.60 -1.54 7.99
CA GLU A 365 19.86 -2.20 8.38
C GLU A 365 19.75 -3.73 8.30
N SER A 366 18.66 -4.33 8.81
CA SER A 366 18.43 -5.78 8.76
C SER A 366 18.28 -6.36 7.33
N GLN A 367 17.87 -5.53 6.37
CA GLN A 367 17.63 -5.89 4.97
C GLN A 367 18.68 -5.29 4.01
N THR A 368 19.90 -5.03 4.51
CA THR A 368 21.03 -4.57 3.71
C THR A 368 22.21 -5.53 3.80
N ASN A 369 22.64 -6.10 2.68
CA ASN A 369 23.90 -6.86 2.57
C ASN A 369 25.03 -5.95 2.08
N ASP A 370 26.22 -6.06 2.67
CA ASP A 370 27.44 -5.43 2.13
C ASP A 370 28.00 -6.25 0.95
N ILE A 371 28.17 -5.61 -0.20
CA ILE A 371 28.79 -6.23 -1.38
C ILE A 371 30.30 -6.21 -1.19
N LYS A 372 30.87 -7.37 -0.87
CA LYS A 372 32.32 -7.55 -0.65
C LYS A 372 33.03 -8.03 -1.91
N VAL A 373 34.21 -7.47 -2.19
CA VAL A 373 35.14 -7.94 -3.22
C VAL A 373 36.50 -8.21 -2.59
N ILE A 374 37.12 -9.34 -2.95
CA ILE A 374 38.47 -9.68 -2.51
C ILE A 374 39.47 -8.89 -3.34
N LYS A 375 40.23 -8.02 -2.67
CA LYS A 375 41.27 -7.19 -3.27
C LYS A 375 42.64 -7.76 -2.95
N ASN A 376 43.38 -8.13 -4.00
CA ASN A 376 44.77 -8.56 -3.88
C ASN A 376 45.64 -7.35 -3.50
N ILE A 377 46.51 -7.54 -2.51
CA ILE A 377 47.61 -6.62 -2.19
C ILE A 377 48.85 -7.17 -2.91
N THR A 378 49.39 -6.41 -3.86
CA THR A 378 50.64 -6.77 -4.57
C THR A 378 51.83 -6.01 -4.00
N GLU A 379 52.97 -6.69 -3.92
CA GLU A 379 54.29 -6.10 -3.71
C GLU A 379 55.22 -6.47 -4.86
N SER A 380 56.11 -5.55 -5.22
CA SER A 380 57.07 -5.75 -6.31
C SER A 380 58.27 -6.57 -5.83
N LYS A 381 58.53 -7.71 -6.48
CA LYS A 381 59.55 -8.68 -6.07
C LYS A 381 60.60 -8.89 -7.15
N GLU A 382 61.85 -8.60 -6.82
CA GLU A 382 62.99 -8.77 -7.71
C GLU A 382 63.31 -10.25 -7.98
N ILE A 383 63.54 -10.57 -9.25
CA ILE A 383 64.10 -11.84 -9.71
C ILE A 383 65.60 -11.62 -9.91
N THR A 384 66.43 -12.33 -9.15
CA THR A 384 67.89 -12.24 -9.20
C THR A 384 68.51 -13.49 -9.82
N LYS A 385 69.66 -13.30 -10.49
CA LYS A 385 70.47 -14.35 -11.11
C LYS A 385 71.91 -14.22 -10.67
N GLU A 386 72.55 -15.35 -10.37
CA GLU A 386 73.95 -15.39 -9.93
C GLU A 386 74.90 -15.53 -11.14
N ARG A 387 75.85 -14.59 -11.26
CA ARG A 387 76.78 -14.45 -12.38
C ARG A 387 78.23 -14.68 -11.91
N PRO A 388 79.00 -15.60 -12.52
CA PRO A 388 80.33 -15.97 -12.05
C PRO A 388 81.40 -14.90 -12.37
N ILE A 389 82.24 -14.56 -11.39
CA ILE A 389 83.41 -13.69 -11.53
C ILE A 389 84.66 -14.54 -11.73
N ILE A 390 85.47 -14.20 -12.74
CA ILE A 390 86.70 -14.91 -13.13
C ILE A 390 87.83 -13.89 -13.35
N LYS A 391 89.03 -14.21 -12.86
CA LYS A 391 90.25 -13.39 -12.98
C LYS A 391 91.42 -14.24 -13.52
N GLN A 392 92.37 -13.62 -14.21
CA GLN A 392 93.61 -14.25 -14.65
C GLN A 392 94.83 -13.65 -13.93
N GLU A 393 95.80 -14.49 -13.56
CA GLU A 393 97.05 -14.11 -12.89
C GLU A 393 98.24 -14.90 -13.50
N ILE A 394 99.44 -14.33 -13.43
CA ILE A 394 100.68 -14.95 -13.95
C ILE A 394 101.47 -15.53 -12.77
N ILE A 395 102.01 -16.74 -12.93
CA ILE A 395 102.75 -17.49 -11.91
C ILE A 395 104.08 -17.99 -12.48
N THR A 396 105.17 -17.88 -11.71
CA THR A 396 106.54 -18.24 -12.12
C THR A 396 107.00 -19.53 -11.42
N ASP A 397 107.29 -20.58 -12.20
CA ASP A 397 107.84 -21.88 -11.78
C ASP A 397 109.35 -21.99 -12.14
N TYR A 398 110.06 -23.05 -11.70
CA TYR A 398 111.50 -23.26 -11.96
C TYR A 398 111.86 -24.72 -12.33
N ILE A 399 112.81 -24.92 -13.25
CA ILE A 399 113.30 -26.24 -13.72
C ILE A 399 114.84 -26.39 -13.58
N GLU A 400 115.35 -27.63 -13.54
CA GLU A 400 116.80 -27.96 -13.48
C GLU A 400 117.39 -28.36 -14.84
N VAL A 401 118.66 -27.99 -15.08
CA VAL A 401 119.46 -28.34 -16.27
C VAL A 401 120.94 -28.54 -15.89
N ASN A 402 121.72 -29.28 -16.69
CA ASN A 402 123.11 -29.66 -16.37
C ASN A 402 124.15 -28.93 -17.25
N GLU A 403 125.32 -28.59 -16.69
CA GLU A 403 126.48 -27.98 -17.39
C GLU A 403 127.82 -28.67 -17.02
N ILE A 404 128.89 -28.45 -17.81
CA ILE A 404 130.18 -29.19 -17.74
C ILE A 404 131.40 -28.23 -17.86
N LYS A 405 132.47 -28.44 -17.06
CA LYS A 405 133.72 -27.64 -17.07
C LYS A 405 134.97 -28.51 -16.83
N VAL A 406 136.16 -28.06 -17.26
CA VAL A 406 137.42 -28.85 -17.29
C VAL A 406 138.61 -28.06 -16.69
N LYS A 407 139.62 -28.74 -16.10
CA LYS A 407 140.87 -28.16 -15.54
C LYS A 407 142.13 -28.85 -16.10
N LYS A 408 143.30 -28.18 -16.02
CA LYS A 408 144.63 -28.68 -16.41
C LYS A 408 145.61 -28.72 -15.22
N LEU A 409 146.71 -29.48 -15.34
CA LEU A 409 147.79 -29.64 -14.33
C LEU A 409 149.19 -29.29 -14.89
N ASN A 410 150.19 -29.18 -14.01
CA ASN A 410 151.49 -28.50 -14.23
C ASN A 410 152.71 -29.45 -14.04
N PRO A 411 153.93 -29.12 -14.54
CA PRO A 411 155.06 -30.07 -14.67
C PRO A 411 156.09 -30.09 -13.50
N PHE A 412 157.14 -30.91 -13.67
CA PHE A 412 158.36 -31.14 -12.84
C PHE A 412 158.30 -32.12 -11.63
N LYS A 413 158.71 -33.38 -11.88
CA LYS A 413 159.61 -34.21 -11.03
C LYS A 413 160.13 -35.42 -11.83
N LYS A 414 161.26 -36.04 -11.44
CA LYS A 414 162.10 -36.91 -12.33
C LYS A 414 163.00 -37.89 -11.54
N VAL A 415 163.32 -39.07 -12.14
CA VAL A 415 164.18 -40.18 -11.62
C VAL A 415 163.62 -40.84 -10.32
N VAL A 416 163.89 -42.06 -9.85
CA VAL A 416 164.81 -43.23 -10.11
C VAL A 416 163.97 -44.54 -9.93
N ASN A 417 164.39 -45.82 -10.09
CA ASN A 417 165.71 -46.49 -10.25
C ASN A 417 165.62 -47.79 -11.13
N THR A 418 166.68 -48.61 -11.10
CA THR A 418 167.00 -49.80 -11.94
C THR A 418 166.60 -51.17 -11.35
N VAL A 419 166.28 -52.17 -12.21
CA VAL A 419 166.88 -53.56 -12.31
C VAL A 419 166.00 -54.54 -13.15
N THR A 420 166.62 -55.28 -14.10
CA THR A 420 166.13 -56.42 -14.93
C THR A 420 164.78 -56.30 -15.69
N THR A 421 164.76 -56.05 -17.02
CA THR A 421 164.69 -57.05 -18.16
C THR A 421 163.44 -57.95 -18.21
N PHE A 422 162.74 -58.18 -19.33
CA PHE A 422 163.05 -58.00 -20.79
C PHE A 422 161.74 -57.78 -21.62
N ILE A 423 161.80 -57.02 -22.75
CA ILE A 423 160.79 -56.89 -23.85
C ILE A 423 159.46 -56.13 -23.53
N GLY A 424 158.99 -55.24 -24.44
CA GLY A 424 157.53 -54.95 -24.63
C GLY A 424 157.02 -53.49 -24.64
N VAL A 425 156.91 -52.87 -25.82
CA VAL A 425 156.47 -51.47 -26.11
C VAL A 425 155.05 -51.02 -25.62
N GLY A 426 154.98 -50.05 -24.69
CA GLY A 426 154.37 -48.69 -24.86
C GLY A 426 152.84 -48.37 -24.92
N LYS A 427 152.45 -47.33 -24.12
CA LYS A 427 151.55 -46.14 -24.39
C LYS A 427 150.12 -45.97 -23.76
N VAL A 428 149.95 -44.79 -23.11
CA VAL A 428 148.78 -43.86 -22.94
C VAL A 428 147.58 -44.19 -22.00
N PHE A 429 147.29 -43.24 -21.09
CA PHE A 429 146.02 -42.88 -20.39
C PHE A 429 146.17 -41.45 -19.78
N GLU A 430 145.18 -40.76 -19.20
CA GLU A 430 143.91 -40.23 -19.75
C GLU A 430 143.37 -39.10 -18.82
N ASP A 431 142.66 -38.08 -19.34
CA ASP A 431 142.17 -36.90 -18.57
C ASP A 431 140.71 -37.05 -18.07
N LYS A 432 140.35 -36.37 -16.97
CA LYS A 432 139.07 -36.60 -16.23
C LYS A 432 138.10 -35.40 -16.24
N ILE A 433 136.81 -35.66 -16.50
CA ILE A 433 135.73 -34.67 -16.67
C ILE A 433 134.67 -34.80 -15.54
N ILE A 434 134.00 -33.69 -15.16
CA ILE A 434 132.92 -33.64 -14.14
C ILE A 434 131.80 -32.68 -14.61
N ALA A 435 130.55 -32.95 -14.22
CA ALA A 435 129.34 -32.19 -14.57
C ALA A 435 128.51 -31.79 -13.33
N GLU A 436 127.70 -30.72 -13.43
CA GLU A 436 126.95 -30.11 -12.32
C GLU A 436 125.55 -29.60 -12.76
N LYS A 437 124.64 -29.29 -11.82
CA LYS A 437 123.25 -28.87 -12.08
C LYS A 437 122.97 -27.40 -11.72
N VAL A 438 122.05 -26.75 -12.44
CA VAL A 438 121.61 -25.35 -12.24
C VAL A 438 120.10 -25.19 -12.51
N LYS A 439 119.41 -24.25 -11.83
CA LYS A 439 117.96 -23.95 -12.02
C LYS A 439 117.69 -22.71 -12.89
N LYS A 440 116.57 -22.69 -13.62
CA LYS A 440 116.06 -21.54 -14.41
C LYS A 440 114.52 -21.39 -14.32
N PRO A 441 113.95 -20.17 -14.33
CA PRO A 441 112.50 -19.93 -14.23
C PRO A 441 111.75 -20.04 -15.58
N ILE A 442 110.44 -20.27 -15.51
CA ILE A 442 109.43 -20.22 -16.60
C ILE A 442 108.11 -19.66 -16.03
N GLU A 443 107.35 -18.88 -16.82
CA GLU A 443 106.06 -18.29 -16.39
C GLU A 443 104.85 -18.91 -17.11
N ARG A 444 103.70 -18.96 -16.41
CA ARG A 444 102.42 -19.44 -16.93
C ARG A 444 101.25 -18.56 -16.49
N LEU A 445 100.21 -18.49 -17.32
CA LEU A 445 98.93 -17.86 -16.98
C LEU A 445 97.99 -18.89 -16.30
N GLU A 446 97.38 -18.50 -15.19
CA GLU A 446 96.39 -19.30 -14.47
C GLU A 446 95.08 -18.51 -14.35
N THR A 447 93.93 -19.18 -14.58
CA THR A 447 92.60 -18.56 -14.52
C THR A 447 91.87 -19.05 -13.28
N ARG A 448 91.38 -18.13 -12.44
CA ARG A 448 90.76 -18.42 -11.14
C ARG A 448 89.36 -17.86 -11.04
N PHE A 449 88.45 -18.69 -10.53
CA PHE A 449 87.08 -18.32 -10.17
C PHE A 449 87.06 -17.66 -8.79
N LEU A 450 86.30 -16.57 -8.64
CA LEU A 450 86.29 -15.74 -7.42
C LEU A 450 84.94 -15.72 -6.67
N GLY A 451 83.87 -16.28 -7.25
CA GLY A 451 82.53 -16.29 -6.65
C GLY A 451 81.45 -15.85 -7.63
N TYR A 452 80.25 -15.60 -7.12
CA TYR A 452 79.09 -15.11 -7.88
C TYR A 452 78.65 -13.73 -7.40
N GLU A 453 78.21 -12.89 -8.32
CA GLU A 453 77.50 -11.63 -8.07
C GLU A 453 76.01 -11.78 -8.39
N LYS A 454 75.13 -11.05 -7.69
CA LYS A 454 73.68 -11.08 -7.93
C LYS A 454 73.24 -9.94 -8.84
N GLU A 455 72.82 -10.30 -10.04
CA GLU A 455 72.27 -9.41 -11.05
C GLU A 455 70.73 -9.48 -10.96
N VAL A 456 70.05 -8.36 -10.69
CA VAL A 456 68.58 -8.28 -10.80
C VAL A 456 68.24 -8.30 -12.29
N ILE A 457 67.45 -9.29 -12.72
CA ILE A 457 67.15 -9.54 -14.13
C ILE A 457 65.71 -9.16 -14.53
N ASP A 458 64.79 -9.12 -13.57
CA ASP A 458 63.39 -8.74 -13.77
C ASP A 458 62.73 -8.40 -12.42
N THR A 459 61.54 -7.80 -12.43
CA THR A 459 60.76 -7.51 -11.22
C THR A 459 59.27 -7.80 -11.46
N VAL A 460 58.68 -8.65 -10.63
CA VAL A 460 57.29 -9.12 -10.79
C VAL A 460 56.41 -8.70 -9.62
N GLU A 461 55.18 -8.28 -9.88
CA GLU A 461 54.18 -8.09 -8.84
C GLU A 461 53.73 -9.44 -8.28
N ALA A 462 54.01 -9.67 -7.00
CA ALA A 462 53.57 -10.84 -6.26
C ALA A 462 52.41 -10.46 -5.33
N VAL A 463 51.33 -11.25 -5.35
CA VAL A 463 50.24 -11.08 -4.36
C VAL A 463 50.75 -11.53 -2.99
N VAL A 464 50.86 -10.60 -2.05
CA VAL A 464 51.34 -10.84 -0.67
C VAL A 464 50.20 -10.95 0.34
N GLY A 465 49.00 -10.50 -0.02
CA GLY A 465 47.83 -10.57 0.85
C GLY A 465 46.52 -10.36 0.10
N GLN A 466 45.42 -10.59 0.80
CA GLN A 466 44.06 -10.36 0.33
C GLN A 466 43.25 -9.67 1.43
N VAL A 467 42.41 -8.71 1.05
CA VAL A 467 41.51 -7.99 1.96
C VAL A 467 40.11 -7.93 1.36
N GLU A 468 39.08 -8.06 2.20
CA GLU A 468 37.70 -7.81 1.80
C GLU A 468 37.46 -6.29 1.76
N GLU A 469 37.21 -5.74 0.57
CA GLU A 469 36.78 -4.35 0.40
C GLU A 469 35.25 -4.33 0.16
N ILE A 470 34.53 -3.52 0.93
CA ILE A 470 33.09 -3.29 0.72
C ILE A 470 32.95 -2.29 -0.43
N VAL A 471 32.44 -2.73 -1.57
CA VAL A 471 32.35 -1.94 -2.81
C VAL A 471 30.94 -1.40 -3.08
N GLY A 472 29.95 -1.80 -2.28
CA GLY A 472 28.57 -1.36 -2.42
C GLY A 472 27.64 -2.02 -1.40
N LYS A 473 26.34 -1.75 -1.51
CA LYS A 473 25.28 -2.34 -0.68
C LYS A 473 24.17 -2.90 -1.55
N GLU A 474 23.72 -4.10 -1.23
CA GLU A 474 22.54 -4.74 -1.81
C GLU A 474 21.38 -4.58 -0.84
N TYR A 475 20.35 -3.85 -1.26
CA TYR A 475 19.10 -3.71 -0.52
C TYR A 475 18.14 -4.83 -0.89
N LEU A 476 17.68 -5.58 0.12
CA LEU A 476 16.72 -6.66 -0.02
C LEU A 476 15.28 -6.13 -0.07
N GLN A 477 14.33 -7.02 -0.33
CA GLN A 477 12.90 -6.72 -0.22
C GLN A 477 12.47 -6.60 1.25
N GLY A 478 11.48 -5.75 1.53
CA GLY A 478 11.04 -5.43 2.89
C GLY A 478 10.52 -6.62 3.71
N GLY A 479 9.94 -7.62 3.04
CA GLY A 479 9.64 -8.94 3.60
C GLY A 479 8.85 -8.96 4.92
N TYR A 480 9.14 -9.96 5.75
CA TYR A 480 8.51 -10.14 7.06
C TYR A 480 8.66 -8.93 8.00
N PRO A 481 9.83 -8.25 8.10
CA PRO A 481 9.96 -7.06 8.94
C PRO A 481 9.01 -5.91 8.54
N VAL A 482 8.82 -5.64 7.24
CA VAL A 482 7.86 -4.62 6.77
C VAL A 482 6.42 -5.05 7.02
N ILE A 483 6.09 -6.33 6.87
CA ILE A 483 4.78 -6.88 7.22
C ILE A 483 4.48 -6.66 8.71
N LYS A 484 5.42 -7.02 9.58
CA LYS A 484 5.32 -6.84 11.03
C LYS A 484 5.08 -5.36 11.38
N LEU A 485 5.92 -4.44 10.88
CA LEU A 485 5.81 -3.01 11.20
C LEU A 485 4.46 -2.41 10.80
N ILE A 486 4.02 -2.64 9.56
CA ILE A 486 2.79 -2.04 9.04
C ILE A 486 1.55 -2.55 9.79
N LEU A 487 1.51 -3.86 10.07
CA LEU A 487 0.40 -4.48 10.80
C LEU A 487 0.40 -4.06 12.28
N ALA A 488 1.57 -3.99 12.92
CA ALA A 488 1.68 -3.61 14.32
C ALA A 488 1.34 -2.13 14.55
N LEU A 489 1.87 -1.21 13.73
CA LEU A 489 1.51 0.21 13.79
C LEU A 489 0.01 0.42 13.59
N GLY A 490 -0.57 -0.17 12.54
CA GLY A 490 -2.00 -0.03 12.26
C GLY A 490 -2.89 -0.59 13.37
N ARG A 491 -2.57 -1.79 13.87
CA ARG A 491 -3.29 -2.43 14.97
C ARG A 491 -3.12 -1.68 16.30
N GLY A 492 -1.93 -1.13 16.58
CA GLY A 492 -1.67 -0.30 17.75
C GLY A 492 -2.43 1.02 17.71
N ILE A 493 -2.48 1.69 16.56
CA ILE A 493 -3.36 2.85 16.31
C ILE A 493 -4.83 2.47 16.51
N GLN A 494 -5.29 1.33 15.99
CA GLN A 494 -6.67 0.86 16.22
C GLN A 494 -6.96 0.66 17.71
N ALA A 495 -6.07 0.00 18.46
CA ALA A 495 -6.22 -0.24 19.89
C ALA A 495 -6.26 1.08 20.68
N TYR A 496 -5.31 1.98 20.45
CA TYR A 496 -5.27 3.31 21.07
C TYR A 496 -6.53 4.14 20.74
N CYS A 497 -6.97 4.16 19.49
CA CYS A 497 -8.15 4.91 19.08
C CYS A 497 -9.47 4.33 19.64
N THR A 498 -9.53 3.04 19.95
CA THR A 498 -10.72 2.38 20.50
C THR A 498 -10.74 2.28 22.02
N ASN A 499 -9.58 2.32 22.69
CA ASN A 499 -9.45 2.24 24.15
C ASN A 499 -8.48 3.31 24.71
N SER A 500 -9.02 4.45 25.11
CA SER A 500 -8.27 5.63 25.57
C SER A 500 -7.68 5.51 26.99
N LYS A 501 -7.20 4.33 27.38
CA LYS A 501 -6.66 4.04 28.73
C LYS A 501 -5.20 3.57 28.76
N CYS A 502 -4.66 3.13 27.63
CA CYS A 502 -3.25 2.78 27.48
C CYS A 502 -2.49 3.90 26.75
N SER A 503 -1.16 3.99 26.89
CA SER A 503 -0.39 4.89 26.04
C SER A 503 -0.33 4.36 24.60
N LEU A 504 0.05 5.21 23.65
CA LEU A 504 0.25 4.75 22.28
C LEU A 504 1.36 3.70 22.20
N GLN A 505 2.50 3.96 22.87
CA GLN A 505 3.63 3.02 22.91
C GLN A 505 3.22 1.64 23.45
N ASP A 506 2.37 1.58 24.49
CA ASP A 506 1.84 0.30 25.01
C ASP A 506 1.01 -0.42 23.95
N CYS A 507 0.06 0.28 23.31
CA CYS A 507 -0.80 -0.26 22.27
C CYS A 507 -0.02 -0.77 21.04
N ILE A 508 1.06 -0.09 20.65
CA ILE A 508 1.94 -0.54 19.56
C ILE A 508 2.74 -1.77 20.00
N SER A 509 3.31 -1.77 21.21
CA SER A 509 4.11 -2.90 21.71
C SER A 509 3.26 -4.17 21.92
N GLU A 510 2.02 -4.04 22.42
CA GLU A 510 1.05 -5.14 22.47
C GLU A 510 0.68 -5.65 21.06
N ALA A 511 0.57 -4.75 20.07
CA ALA A 511 0.29 -5.11 18.69
C ALA A 511 1.48 -5.82 18.01
N GLU A 512 2.73 -5.39 18.27
CA GLU A 512 3.94 -6.07 17.81
C GLU A 512 4.02 -7.51 18.35
N VAL A 513 3.81 -7.69 19.65
CA VAL A 513 3.77 -9.02 20.29
C VAL A 513 2.65 -9.88 19.68
N TYR A 514 1.45 -9.33 19.48
CA TYR A 514 0.36 -10.06 18.83
C TYR A 514 0.71 -10.50 17.41
N VAL A 515 1.27 -9.60 16.60
CA VAL A 515 1.61 -9.88 15.20
C VAL A 515 2.73 -10.92 15.11
N GLU A 516 3.76 -10.83 15.96
CA GLU A 516 4.82 -11.84 16.07
C GLU A 516 4.24 -13.21 16.45
N CYS A 517 3.42 -13.28 17.52
CA CYS A 517 2.78 -14.52 17.96
C CYS A 517 1.80 -15.13 16.95
N LYS A 518 1.35 -14.37 15.94
CA LYS A 518 0.46 -14.85 14.87
C LYS A 518 1.17 -15.11 13.54
N LEU A 519 2.38 -14.59 13.29
CA LEU A 519 3.05 -14.70 11.98
C LEU A 519 4.46 -15.32 12.01
N ALA A 520 5.11 -15.47 13.17
CA ALA A 520 6.47 -16.01 13.25
C ALA A 520 6.60 -17.42 12.61
N HIS A 521 5.57 -18.26 12.67
CA HIS A 521 5.59 -19.60 12.04
C HIS A 521 5.47 -19.57 10.51
N VAL A 522 5.09 -18.44 9.91
CA VAL A 522 5.01 -18.25 8.45
C VAL A 522 6.13 -17.35 7.90
N GLU A 523 7.07 -16.86 8.72
CA GLU A 523 8.22 -16.06 8.26
C GLU A 523 8.99 -16.78 7.13
N ALA A 524 9.24 -18.08 7.28
CA ALA A 524 9.92 -18.89 6.27
C ALA A 524 9.09 -19.07 4.98
N GLU A 525 7.77 -19.18 5.09
CA GLU A 525 6.83 -19.25 3.94
C GLU A 525 6.86 -17.92 3.16
N ILE A 526 6.80 -16.80 3.89
CA ILE A 526 6.89 -15.43 3.35
C ILE A 526 8.24 -15.19 2.66
N LYS A 527 9.36 -15.58 3.28
CA LYS A 527 10.70 -15.41 2.72
C LYS A 527 10.87 -16.25 1.44
N GLN A 528 10.52 -17.52 1.47
CA GLN A 528 10.60 -18.39 0.30
C GLN A 528 9.71 -17.89 -0.86
N LEU A 529 8.55 -17.31 -0.56
CA LEU A 529 7.65 -16.73 -1.55
C LEU A 529 8.28 -15.55 -2.32
N LEU A 530 9.00 -14.68 -1.62
CA LEU A 530 9.69 -13.53 -2.19
C LEU A 530 10.91 -13.95 -3.04
N GLU A 531 11.64 -14.97 -2.60
CA GLU A 531 12.83 -15.49 -3.30
C GLU A 531 12.50 -16.28 -4.59
N SER A 532 11.24 -16.72 -4.81
CA SER A 532 10.92 -17.77 -5.81
C SER A 532 9.96 -17.37 -6.95
N ILE A 533 9.41 -16.15 -6.97
CA ILE A 533 8.30 -15.80 -7.88
C ILE A 533 8.61 -14.54 -8.72
N PRO A 534 8.38 -14.56 -10.05
CA PRO A 534 8.34 -13.32 -10.84
C PRO A 534 7.12 -12.48 -10.40
N THR A 535 7.37 -11.22 -10.05
CA THR A 535 6.58 -10.30 -9.20
C THR A 535 5.04 -10.28 -9.33
N GLN A 536 4.47 -10.69 -10.46
CA GLN A 536 3.07 -10.45 -10.85
C GLN A 536 1.99 -11.22 -10.05
N ASN A 537 2.36 -11.96 -8.99
CA ASN A 537 1.43 -12.67 -8.11
C ASN A 537 1.87 -12.78 -6.64
N ILE A 538 2.88 -12.00 -6.21
CA ILE A 538 3.39 -12.06 -4.82
C ILE A 538 2.37 -11.45 -3.84
N GLU A 539 1.84 -10.28 -4.15
CA GLU A 539 0.88 -9.54 -3.30
C GLU A 539 -0.33 -10.39 -2.90
N GLN A 540 -1.02 -11.02 -3.87
CA GLN A 540 -2.20 -11.85 -3.58
C GLN A 540 -1.88 -13.08 -2.72
N LYS A 541 -0.69 -13.67 -2.86
CA LYS A 541 -0.26 -14.81 -2.04
C LYS A 541 0.12 -14.38 -0.62
N LEU A 542 0.77 -13.23 -0.46
CA LEU A 542 1.02 -12.66 0.87
C LEU A 542 -0.30 -12.31 1.58
N ILE A 543 -1.27 -11.70 0.90
CA ILE A 543 -2.61 -11.46 1.45
C ILE A 543 -3.24 -12.77 1.93
N GLN A 544 -3.25 -13.83 1.11
CA GLN A 544 -3.80 -15.13 1.49
C GLN A 544 -3.12 -15.78 2.70
N ILE A 545 -1.79 -15.67 2.83
CA ILE A 545 -1.05 -16.18 3.99
C ILE A 545 -1.39 -15.35 5.25
N ILE A 546 -1.39 -14.02 5.13
CA ILE A 546 -1.58 -13.14 6.29
C ILE A 546 -3.04 -13.15 6.77
N GLU A 547 -4.03 -13.16 5.87
CA GLU A 547 -5.45 -13.33 6.23
C GLU A 547 -5.72 -14.69 6.90
N ARG A 548 -5.05 -15.77 6.44
CA ARG A 548 -5.17 -17.13 7.00
C ARG A 548 -4.79 -17.18 8.47
N GLU A 549 -3.77 -16.43 8.88
CA GLU A 549 -3.29 -16.40 10.27
C GLU A 549 -3.92 -15.29 11.13
N LEU A 550 -4.30 -14.13 10.57
CA LEU A 550 -4.79 -12.98 11.36
C LEU A 550 -6.32 -12.87 11.46
N LEU A 551 -7.06 -13.33 10.45
CA LEU A 551 -8.53 -13.21 10.38
C LEU A 551 -9.26 -14.54 10.70
N ARG A 552 -8.53 -15.52 11.22
CA ARG A 552 -9.01 -16.81 11.75
C ARG A 552 -8.50 -17.05 13.17
#